data_AF-A0A4P5ZS02-F1
#
_entry.id   AF-A0A4P5ZS02-F1
#
_cell.length_a   1.000
_cell.length_b   1.000
_cell.length_c   1.000
_cell.angle_alpha   90.00
_cell.angle_beta   90.00
_cell.angle_gamma   90.00
#
_symmetry.space_group_name_H-M   'P 1'
#
loop_
_entity.id
_entity.type
_entity.pdbx_description
1 polymer ?
#
loop_
_entity_poly.entity_id
_entity_poly.type
_entity_poly.pdbx_seq_one_letter_code
_entity_poly.pdbx_strand_id
1 'polypeptide(L)'
;MIKALGEDPARYVDVALKTLGIEQVITSPVILSKMGYGDSTVRQTVELCYVAFVQFIDPLPNANQKPAEFRTLALALRGVIPINNKGDFTQQALELDARMAAEVTEILRRVVVESLDKL
;
A
#
# COMPACT_ATOMS: atom_id res chain seq x y z
N MET A 1 7.12 8.40 10.40
CA MET A 1 5.68 8.65 10.17
C MET A 1 5.40 10.10 10.53
N ILE A 2 4.56 10.84 9.78
CA ILE A 2 4.05 12.12 10.30
C ILE A 2 3.25 11.78 11.55
N LYS A 3 3.85 11.96 12.74
CA LYS A 3 3.24 11.58 14.03
C LYS A 3 1.85 12.18 14.22
N ALA A 4 1.59 13.33 13.58
CA ALA A 4 0.30 14.02 13.62
C ALA A 4 -0.83 13.28 12.89
N LEU A 5 -0.54 12.36 11.96
CA LEU A 5 -1.58 11.62 11.23
C LEU A 5 -1.94 10.26 11.85
N GLY A 6 -1.20 9.80 12.88
CA GLY A 6 -1.46 8.52 13.55
C GLY A 6 -1.27 7.28 12.66
N GLU A 7 -1.17 6.11 13.30
CA GLU A 7 -1.14 4.79 12.63
C GLU A 7 -2.56 4.49 12.16
N ASP A 8 -2.74 4.40 10.84
CA ASP A 8 -4.03 4.11 10.25
C ASP A 8 -3.96 2.71 9.61
N PRO A 9 -4.55 1.67 10.24
CA PRO A 9 -4.52 0.32 9.67
C PRO A 9 -5.25 0.22 8.31
N ALA A 10 -6.10 1.20 7.95
CA ALA A 10 -6.69 1.29 6.60
C ALA A 10 -5.72 1.85 5.55
N ARG A 11 -4.50 2.25 5.96
CA ARG A 11 -3.42 2.65 5.08
C ARG A 11 -2.59 1.42 4.70
N TYR A 12 -2.92 0.80 3.57
CA TYR A 12 -2.17 -0.37 3.06
C TYR A 12 -0.66 -0.14 2.94
N VAL A 13 -0.21 1.10 2.75
CA VAL A 13 1.23 1.46 2.78
C VAL A 13 1.84 1.17 4.16
N ASP A 14 1.18 1.50 5.26
CA ASP A 14 1.71 1.22 6.61
C ASP A 14 1.83 -0.30 6.83
N VAL A 15 0.81 -1.05 6.41
CA VAL A 15 0.82 -2.53 6.43
C VAL A 15 1.99 -3.07 5.60
N ALA A 16 2.19 -2.55 4.39
CA ALA A 16 3.27 -2.98 3.52
C ALA A 16 4.66 -2.69 4.10
N LEU A 17 4.89 -1.49 4.64
CA LEU A 17 6.16 -1.12 5.26
C LEU A 17 6.52 -2.04 6.44
N LYS A 18 5.50 -2.38 7.25
CA LYS A 18 5.63 -3.33 8.37
C LYS A 18 5.89 -4.75 7.89
N THR A 19 5.12 -5.24 6.92
CA THR A 19 5.29 -6.57 6.33
C THR A 19 6.66 -6.75 5.68
N LEU A 20 7.20 -5.72 5.04
CA LEU A 20 8.54 -5.72 4.45
C LEU A 20 9.65 -5.52 5.48
N GLY A 21 9.33 -5.19 6.73
CA GLY A 21 10.32 -4.94 7.79
C GLY A 21 11.15 -3.67 7.61
N ILE A 22 10.72 -2.75 6.74
CA ILE A 22 11.47 -1.53 6.40
C ILE A 22 11.03 -0.29 7.18
N GLU A 23 9.95 -0.39 7.97
CA GLU A 23 9.41 0.72 8.77
C GLU A 23 10.46 1.37 9.70
N GLN A 24 11.33 0.57 10.32
CA GLN A 24 12.39 1.06 11.20
C GLN A 24 13.65 1.53 10.44
N VAL A 25 13.70 1.27 9.13
CA VAL A 25 14.86 1.57 8.30
C VAL A 25 14.66 2.90 7.57
N ILE A 26 13.47 3.15 7.01
CA ILE A 26 13.20 4.37 6.26
C ILE A 26 13.16 5.61 7.17
N THR A 27 13.56 6.76 6.63
CA THR A 27 13.53 8.04 7.36
C THR A 27 12.63 9.06 6.68
N SER A 28 12.08 9.98 7.49
CA SER A 28 11.19 11.07 7.05
C SER A 28 10.01 10.65 6.14
N PRO A 29 9.23 9.59 6.47
CA PRO A 29 8.16 9.16 5.58
C PRO A 29 6.97 10.13 5.62
N VAL A 30 6.53 10.53 4.44
CA VAL A 30 5.28 11.26 4.17
C VAL A 30 4.36 10.28 3.47
N ILE A 31 3.20 10.02 4.07
CA ILE A 31 2.18 9.18 3.44
C ILE A 31 0.84 9.90 3.49
N LEU A 32 0.27 10.12 2.32
CA LEU A 32 -1.07 10.67 2.12
C LEU A 32 -1.87 9.62 1.39
N SER A 33 -2.91 9.08 2.02
CA SER A 33 -3.71 8.02 1.42
C SER A 33 -5.21 8.24 1.61
N LYS A 34 -6.00 7.74 0.67
CA LYS A 34 -7.46 7.66 0.79
C LYS A 34 -7.94 6.33 0.24
N MET A 35 -8.85 5.71 1.00
CA MET A 35 -9.60 4.55 0.58
C MET A 35 -11.07 4.92 0.36
N GLY A 36 -11.64 4.41 -0.73
CA GLY A 36 -13.08 4.32 -0.96
C GLY A 36 -13.48 2.86 -1.07
N TYR A 37 -14.58 2.49 -0.41
CA TYR A 37 -15.09 1.13 -0.39
C TYR A 37 -16.61 1.16 -0.51
N GLY A 38 -17.18 0.26 -1.30
CA GLY A 38 -18.63 0.13 -1.43
C GLY A 38 -19.06 -0.95 -2.41
N ASP A 39 -20.32 -1.35 -2.32
CA ASP A 39 -20.93 -2.29 -3.24
C ASP A 39 -21.68 -1.56 -4.38
N SER A 40 -21.88 -2.26 -5.50
CA SER A 40 -22.65 -1.77 -6.64
C SER A 40 -23.79 -2.72 -6.96
N THR A 41 -25.04 -2.22 -6.87
CA THR A 41 -26.22 -3.00 -7.27
C THR A 41 -26.30 -3.25 -8.76
N VAL A 42 -25.88 -2.27 -9.56
CA VAL A 42 -25.95 -2.38 -11.01
C VAL A 42 -24.90 -3.37 -11.52
N ARG A 43 -23.72 -3.43 -10.90
CA ARG A 43 -22.62 -4.29 -11.33
C ARG A 43 -22.54 -5.62 -10.59
N GLN A 44 -23.28 -5.79 -9.50
CA GLN A 44 -23.20 -6.95 -8.60
C GLN A 44 -21.77 -7.20 -8.13
N THR A 45 -21.11 -6.15 -7.65
CA THR A 45 -19.72 -6.17 -7.19
C THR A 45 -19.55 -5.48 -5.85
N VAL A 46 -18.50 -5.85 -5.13
CA VAL A 46 -17.88 -5.01 -4.11
C VAL A 46 -16.60 -4.42 -4.68
N GLU A 47 -16.37 -3.13 -4.44
CA GLU A 47 -15.30 -2.36 -5.04
C GLU A 47 -14.49 -1.62 -3.97
N LEU A 48 -13.18 -1.56 -4.20
CA LEU A 48 -12.24 -0.87 -3.34
C LEU A 48 -11.30 -0.03 -4.20
N CYS A 49 -11.30 1.28 -3.97
CA CYS A 49 -10.40 2.22 -4.61
C CYS A 49 -9.40 2.72 -3.57
N TYR A 50 -8.11 2.58 -3.86
CA TYR A 50 -7.04 3.06 -2.99
C TYR A 50 -6.16 4.02 -3.76
N VAL A 51 -6.00 5.23 -3.22
CA VAL A 51 -5.03 6.20 -3.73
C VAL A 51 -4.04 6.52 -2.61
N ALA A 52 -2.77 6.61 -2.98
CA ALA A 52 -1.72 6.99 -2.04
C ALA A 52 -0.62 7.77 -2.72
N PHE A 53 -0.05 8.72 -1.97
CA PHE A 53 1.20 9.38 -2.27
C PHE A 53 2.15 9.10 -1.11
N VAL A 54 3.32 8.57 -1.45
CA VAL A 54 4.31 8.08 -0.50
C VAL A 54 5.65 8.71 -0.84
N GLN A 55 6.31 9.29 0.15
CA GLN A 55 7.70 9.72 0.05
C GLN A 55 8.46 9.27 1.27
N PHE A 56 9.71 8.86 1.08
CA PHE A 56 10.62 8.56 2.18
C PHE A 56 12.06 8.61 1.71
N ILE A 57 12.97 8.70 2.67
CA ILE A 57 14.40 8.54 2.43
C ILE A 57 14.76 7.10 2.77
N ASP A 58 15.31 6.39 1.79
CA ASP A 58 15.84 5.04 1.91
C ASP A 58 17.34 5.08 2.21
N PRO A 59 17.78 4.67 3.42
CA PRO A 59 19.19 4.62 3.78
C PRO A 59 19.88 3.29 3.42
N LEU A 60 19.18 2.30 2.87
CA LEU A 60 19.76 1.02 2.42
C LEU A 60 20.81 1.08 1.30
N PRO A 61 21.11 2.23 0.67
CA PRO A 61 22.34 2.39 -0.12
C PRO A 61 23.64 2.28 0.73
N ASN A 62 23.58 2.36 2.06
CA ASN A 62 24.74 2.24 2.96
C ASN A 62 25.36 0.84 3.09
N ALA A 63 24.70 -0.23 2.62
CA ALA A 63 25.31 -1.56 2.57
C ALA A 63 26.42 -1.66 1.49
N ASN A 64 26.36 -0.81 0.45
CA ASN A 64 27.25 -0.81 -0.71
C ASN A 64 27.88 0.58 -1.01
N GLN A 65 28.08 1.44 0.01
CA GLN A 65 28.65 2.81 -0.14
C GLN A 65 27.88 3.77 -1.05
N LYS A 66 26.62 3.49 -1.35
CA LYS A 66 25.77 4.38 -2.14
C LYS A 66 25.13 5.44 -1.23
N PRO A 67 24.83 6.65 -1.75
CA PRO A 67 24.13 7.69 -1.01
C PRO A 67 22.68 7.31 -0.76
N ALA A 68 22.10 7.76 0.36
CA ALA A 68 20.68 7.60 0.66
C ALA A 68 19.81 8.10 -0.50
N GLU A 69 18.76 7.36 -0.84
CA GLU A 69 17.89 7.66 -1.97
C GLU A 69 16.57 8.25 -1.51
N PHE A 70 16.17 9.38 -2.10
CA PHE A 70 14.84 9.93 -1.91
C PHE A 70 13.86 9.22 -2.85
N ARG A 71 12.92 8.47 -2.28
CA ARG A 71 11.90 7.73 -3.03
C ARG A 71 10.57 8.45 -2.97
N THR A 72 9.90 8.53 -4.12
CA THR A 72 8.53 9.04 -4.25
C THR A 72 7.71 8.08 -5.09
N LEU A 73 6.50 7.76 -4.63
CA LEU A 73 5.57 6.84 -5.26
C LEU A 73 4.15 7.41 -5.19
N ALA A 74 3.42 7.31 -6.30
CA ALA A 74 2.00 7.58 -6.36
C ALA A 74 1.26 6.32 -6.81
N LEU A 75 0.20 5.95 -6.10
CA LEU A 75 -0.62 4.77 -6.33
C LEU A 75 -2.07 5.21 -6.59
N ALA A 76 -2.68 4.59 -7.60
CA ALA A 76 -4.11 4.66 -7.85
C ALA A 76 -4.58 3.26 -8.28
N LEU A 77 -5.11 2.51 -7.32
CA LEU A 77 -5.48 1.11 -7.48
C LEU A 77 -7.00 0.97 -7.33
N ARG A 78 -7.56 0.03 -8.09
CA ARG A 78 -8.95 -0.39 -7.96
C ARG A 78 -9.02 -1.90 -7.96
N GLY A 79 -9.60 -2.44 -6.90
CA GLY A 79 -9.95 -3.85 -6.79
C GLY A 79 -11.47 -4.03 -6.90
N VAL A 80 -11.89 -5.12 -7.53
CA VAL A 80 -13.29 -5.46 -7.74
C VAL A 80 -13.45 -6.96 -7.55
N ILE A 81 -14.43 -7.37 -6.74
CA ILE A 81 -14.85 -8.76 -6.61
C ILE A 81 -16.37 -8.88 -6.90
N PRO A 82 -16.80 -9.80 -7.76
CA PRO A 82 -18.21 -10.11 -7.96
C PRO A 82 -18.85 -10.65 -6.68
N ILE A 83 -20.10 -10.26 -6.41
CA ILE A 83 -20.88 -10.77 -5.28
C ILE A 83 -22.14 -11.48 -5.79
N ASN A 84 -22.41 -12.66 -5.22
CA ASN A 84 -23.59 -13.46 -5.59
C ASN A 84 -24.80 -13.16 -4.70
N ASN A 85 -24.57 -12.60 -3.51
CA ASN A 85 -25.60 -12.24 -2.55
C ASN A 85 -25.23 -10.90 -1.90
N LYS A 86 -26.17 -9.95 -1.92
CA LYS A 86 -25.99 -8.64 -1.27
C LYS A 86 -26.24 -8.65 0.23
N GLY A 87 -26.94 -9.65 0.75
CA GLY A 87 -27.21 -9.76 2.19
C GLY A 87 -25.98 -10.17 2.98
N ASP A 88 -25.04 -10.89 2.36
CA ASP A 88 -23.78 -11.28 2.96
C ASP A 88 -22.69 -11.43 1.89
N PHE A 89 -21.77 -10.46 1.88
CA PHE A 89 -20.58 -10.45 1.04
C PHE A 89 -19.31 -10.24 1.89
N THR A 90 -19.39 -10.60 3.18
CA THR A 90 -18.31 -10.35 4.16
C THR A 90 -17.02 -11.04 3.74
N GLN A 91 -17.10 -12.26 3.23
CA GLN A 91 -15.94 -13.01 2.76
C GLN A 91 -15.27 -12.34 1.55
N GLN A 92 -16.06 -11.88 0.57
CA GLN A 92 -15.58 -11.18 -0.61
C GLN A 92 -14.93 -9.84 -0.25
N ALA A 93 -15.50 -9.14 0.73
CA ALA A 93 -14.93 -7.90 1.25
C ALA A 93 -13.55 -8.14 1.88
N LEU A 94 -13.43 -9.15 2.74
CA LEU A 94 -12.16 -9.53 3.38
C LEU A 94 -11.12 -9.99 2.34
N GLU A 95 -11.55 -10.77 1.35
CA GLU A 95 -10.67 -11.19 0.26
C GLU A 95 -10.18 -10.00 -0.56
N LEU A 96 -11.06 -9.05 -0.88
CA LEU A 96 -10.70 -7.85 -1.62
C LEU A 96 -9.71 -6.98 -0.85
N ASP A 97 -9.93 -6.80 0.45
CA ASP A 97 -9.04 -6.06 1.34
C ASP A 97 -7.66 -6.70 1.42
N ALA A 98 -7.59 -8.02 1.65
CA ALA A 98 -6.34 -8.78 1.71
C ALA A 98 -5.57 -8.71 0.38
N ARG A 99 -6.27 -8.82 -0.75
CA ARG A 99 -5.65 -8.67 -2.08
C ARG A 99 -5.09 -7.26 -2.27
N MET A 100 -5.82 -6.21 -1.90
CA MET A 100 -5.31 -4.84 -2.01
C MET A 100 -4.05 -4.63 -1.17
N ALA A 101 -4.03 -5.13 0.07
CA ALA A 101 -2.86 -5.07 0.93
C ALA A 101 -1.66 -5.81 0.32
N ALA A 102 -1.87 -6.99 -0.25
CA ALA A 102 -0.83 -7.77 -0.92
C ALA A 102 -0.26 -7.04 -2.15
N GLU A 103 -1.11 -6.47 -2.99
CA GLU A 103 -0.69 -5.72 -4.19
C GLU A 103 0.11 -4.47 -3.82
N VAL A 104 -0.35 -3.69 -2.84
CA VAL A 104 0.39 -2.52 -2.35
C VAL A 104 1.75 -2.93 -1.78
N THR A 105 1.81 -4.06 -1.07
CA THR A 105 3.06 -4.62 -0.54
C THR A 105 4.03 -4.99 -1.65
N GLU A 106 3.57 -5.69 -2.68
CA GLU A 106 4.41 -6.10 -3.80
C GLU A 106 4.90 -4.89 -4.62
N ILE A 107 4.06 -3.87 -4.82
CA ILE A 107 4.47 -2.63 -5.47
C ILE A 107 5.58 -1.94 -4.67
N LEU A 108 5.41 -1.80 -3.36
CA LEU A 108 6.44 -1.21 -2.50
C LEU A 108 7.72 -2.05 -2.48
N ARG A 109 7.60 -3.38 -2.45
CA ARG A 109 8.75 -4.29 -2.55
C ARG A 109 9.53 -4.03 -3.82
N ARG A 110 8.88 -3.91 -4.98
CA ARG A 110 9.56 -3.62 -6.26
C ARG A 110 10.21 -2.24 -6.26
N VAL A 111 9.54 -1.22 -5.73
CA VAL A 111 10.10 0.16 -5.65
C VAL A 111 11.34 0.23 -4.77
N VAL A 112 11.46 -0.66 -3.77
CA VAL A 112 12.63 -0.75 -2.89
C VAL A 112 13.69 -1.71 -3.48
N VAL A 113 13.28 -2.86 -4.04
CA VAL A 113 14.17 -3.96 -4.50
C VAL A 113 14.64 -3.82 -5.95
N GLU A 114 13.81 -3.42 -6.91
CA GLU A 114 14.26 -3.28 -8.32
C GLU A 114 15.27 -2.12 -8.48
N SER A 115 15.34 -1.21 -7.52
CA SER A 115 16.44 -0.24 -7.37
C SER A 115 17.73 -0.84 -6.82
N LEU A 116 17.65 -1.98 -6.12
CA LEU A 116 18.83 -2.74 -5.66
C LEU A 116 19.42 -3.59 -6.80
N ASP A 117 18.58 -4.14 -7.68
CA ASP A 117 19.00 -5.03 -8.78
C ASP A 117 19.52 -4.30 -10.04
N LYS A 118 19.39 -2.97 -10.12
CA LYS A 118 20.00 -2.14 -11.19
C LYS A 118 21.47 -1.77 -10.90
N LEU A 119 22.16 -2.58 -10.09
CA LEU A 119 23.59 -2.53 -9.79
C LEU A 119 24.36 -3.59 -10.56
#